data_AF-E8U6J0-F1
#
_entry.id   AF-E8U6J0-F1
#
_cell.length_a   1.000
_cell.length_b   1.000
_cell.length_c   1.000
_cell.angle_alpha   90.00
_cell.angle_beta   90.00
_cell.angle_gamma   90.00
#
_symmetry.space_group_name_H-M   'P 1'
#
loop_
_entity.id
_entity.type
_entity.pdbx_description
1 polymer ?
#
loop_
_entity_poly.entity_id
_entity_poly.type
_entity_poly.pdbx_seq_one_letter_code
_entity_poly.pdbx_strand_id
1 'polypeptide(L)'
;MDATVTPPTYQPPPPDLVSTRAAVHANGRQLTRWLNISRIAGVLACGVFGVLIPVGVAWALRLQGTLVGPELLLLVGTAALMFLQAALLWWVIGWTREYLTRLREWALGQPVDGARLDTLRRTLAAWLAFGQWGYMALLVLITVAAPFLMRLDPDFDFTAGESAAFTLFWLFTALASYAPAAIINWLVLGSVRRWMDTVTNRALHRGAALATPAANAVSTWFIVLLVLVGLSALSILPMLAFVPFVPLAMNETLEGAGTLAVTLILGATVLLSLAWMVLLFLLLLWSRGFALAVATVADHYAPTPVNFGAVAPKILE
;
A
#
# COMPACT_ATOMS: atom_id res chain seq x y z
N MET A 1 39.66 20.35 39.90
CA MET A 1 39.65 21.02 38.58
C MET A 1 38.27 20.81 38.01
N ASP A 2 37.37 21.77 38.23
CA ASP A 2 36.02 21.72 37.67
C ASP A 2 36.11 22.01 36.17
N ALA A 3 35.81 21.00 35.36
CA ALA A 3 35.64 21.20 33.94
C ALA A 3 34.38 22.05 33.74
N THR A 4 34.57 23.32 33.39
CA THR A 4 33.52 24.22 32.93
C THR A 4 32.88 23.59 31.68
N VAL A 5 31.76 22.91 31.86
CA VAL A 5 30.89 22.46 30.77
C VAL A 5 30.27 23.73 30.19
N THR A 6 30.88 24.25 29.13
CA THR A 6 30.31 25.35 28.36
C THR A 6 28.96 24.90 27.81
N PRO A 7 27.87 25.64 28.07
CA PRO A 7 26.57 25.30 27.52
C PRO A 7 26.67 25.29 25.99
N PRO A 8 26.07 24.31 25.30
CA PRO A 8 26.13 24.21 23.86
C PRO A 8 25.60 25.51 23.24
N THR A 9 26.46 26.20 22.49
CA THR A 9 26.11 27.42 21.77
C THR A 9 24.99 27.08 20.80
N TYR A 10 23.82 27.70 20.96
CA TYR A 10 22.71 27.54 20.03
C TYR A 10 23.12 28.11 18.67
N GLN A 11 23.55 27.23 17.75
CA GLN A 11 23.68 27.60 16.36
C GLN A 11 22.28 27.58 15.74
N PRO A 12 21.80 28.70 15.17
CA PRO A 12 20.55 28.69 14.44
C PRO A 12 20.66 27.67 13.30
N PRO A 13 19.59 26.89 13.04
CA PRO A 13 19.59 25.91 11.97
C PRO A 13 19.89 26.62 10.64
N PRO A 14 20.73 26.04 9.77
CA PRO A 14 21.01 26.64 8.48
C PRO A 14 19.71 26.83 7.66
N PRO A 15 19.66 27.86 6.79
CA PRO A 15 18.43 28.30 6.14
C PRO A 15 17.78 27.23 5.23
N ASP A 16 18.55 26.26 4.76
CA ASP A 16 18.11 25.06 4.03
C ASP A 16 17.25 24.12 4.88
N LEU A 17 17.45 24.07 6.20
CA LEU A 17 16.63 23.27 7.11
C LEU A 17 15.27 23.88 7.40
N VAL A 18 15.15 25.21 7.35
CA VAL A 18 13.87 25.88 7.64
C VAL A 18 12.84 25.52 6.58
N SER A 19 13.22 25.60 5.30
CA SER A 19 12.36 25.19 4.17
C SER A 19 12.08 23.68 4.18
N THR A 20 13.09 22.87 4.53
CA THR A 20 12.95 21.41 4.63
C THR A 20 12.00 21.01 5.76
N ARG A 21 12.10 21.60 6.95
CA ARG A 21 11.19 21.35 8.08
C ARG A 21 9.76 21.81 7.76
N ALA A 22 9.61 22.93 7.05
CA ALA A 22 8.30 23.36 6.56
C ALA A 22 7.70 22.33 5.58
N ALA A 23 8.51 21.75 4.69
CA ALA A 23 8.09 20.67 3.80
C ALA A 23 7.71 19.39 4.57
N VAL A 24 8.50 18.99 5.58
CA VAL A 24 8.16 17.86 6.47
C VAL A 24 6.81 18.10 7.15
N HIS A 25 6.57 19.30 7.67
CA HIS A 25 5.32 19.64 8.34
C HIS A 25 4.12 19.67 7.37
N ALA A 26 4.28 20.27 6.19
CA ALA A 26 3.23 20.34 5.18
C ALA A 26 2.86 18.94 4.65
N ASN A 27 3.87 18.18 4.17
CA ASN A 27 3.68 16.86 3.61
C ASN A 27 3.19 15.87 4.67
N GLY A 28 3.72 15.92 5.89
CA GLY A 28 3.29 15.06 6.99
C GLY A 28 1.83 15.30 7.40
N ARG A 29 1.37 16.56 7.42
CA ARG A 29 -0.05 16.88 7.69
C ARG A 29 -0.96 16.38 6.58
N GLN A 30 -0.61 16.60 5.32
CA GLN A 30 -1.42 16.13 4.19
C GLN A 30 -1.47 14.60 4.15
N LEU A 31 -0.34 13.92 4.30
CA LEU A 31 -0.26 12.47 4.33
C LEU A 31 -1.14 11.88 5.47
N THR A 32 -1.08 12.46 6.66
CA THR A 32 -1.93 12.04 7.80
C THR A 32 -3.43 12.21 7.50
N ARG A 33 -3.82 13.32 6.85
CA ARG A 33 -5.22 13.57 6.45
C ARG A 33 -5.69 12.56 5.42
N TRP A 34 -4.91 12.33 4.36
CA TRP A 34 -5.25 11.37 3.30
C TRP A 34 -5.23 9.92 3.82
N LEU A 35 -4.37 9.59 4.78
CA LEU A 35 -4.43 8.31 5.48
C LEU A 35 -5.73 8.16 6.28
N ASN A 36 -6.24 9.21 6.94
CA ASN A 36 -7.54 9.14 7.59
C ASN A 36 -8.69 8.98 6.60
N ILE A 37 -8.64 9.70 5.47
CA ILE A 37 -9.65 9.60 4.41
C ILE A 37 -9.65 8.18 3.84
N SER A 38 -8.48 7.62 3.51
CA SER A 38 -8.37 6.24 3.00
C SER A 38 -8.83 5.20 4.00
N ARG A 39 -8.57 5.41 5.29
CA ARG A 39 -9.07 4.55 6.37
C ARG A 39 -10.60 4.52 6.41
N ILE A 40 -11.24 5.69 6.38
CA ILE A 40 -12.71 5.81 6.41
C ILE A 40 -13.31 5.26 5.11
N ALA A 41 -12.78 5.68 3.96
CA ALA A 41 -13.23 5.23 2.65
C ALA A 41 -13.10 3.72 2.48
N GLY A 42 -11.99 3.12 2.95
CA GLY A 42 -11.78 1.66 2.91
C GLY A 42 -12.78 0.91 3.77
N VAL A 43 -13.04 1.36 5.00
CA VAL A 43 -14.05 0.73 5.87
C VAL A 43 -15.46 0.88 5.29
N LEU A 44 -15.80 2.06 4.76
CA LEU A 44 -17.09 2.27 4.11
C LEU A 44 -17.23 1.39 2.87
N ALA A 45 -16.21 1.28 2.02
CA ALA A 45 -16.22 0.40 0.86
C ALA A 45 -16.40 -1.06 1.27
N CYS A 46 -15.62 -1.56 2.24
CA CYS A 46 -15.77 -2.93 2.74
C CYS A 46 -17.13 -3.16 3.42
N GLY A 47 -17.70 -2.18 4.12
CA GLY A 47 -19.03 -2.29 4.70
C GLY A 47 -20.13 -2.32 3.65
N VAL A 48 -20.04 -1.44 2.64
CA VAL A 48 -20.97 -1.39 1.52
C VAL A 48 -20.89 -2.68 0.71
N PHE A 49 -19.71 -3.11 0.27
CA PHE A 49 -19.55 -4.36 -0.50
C PHE A 49 -19.80 -5.60 0.34
N GLY A 50 -19.37 -5.62 1.59
CA GLY A 50 -19.55 -6.73 2.53
C GLY A 50 -21.02 -6.96 2.91
N VAL A 51 -21.92 -6.01 2.66
CA VAL A 51 -23.37 -6.16 2.84
C VAL A 51 -24.09 -6.28 1.48
N LEU A 52 -23.80 -5.40 0.53
CA LEU A 52 -24.49 -5.38 -0.76
C LEU A 52 -24.21 -6.61 -1.61
N ILE A 53 -22.96 -7.12 -1.63
CA ILE A 53 -22.65 -8.33 -2.42
C ILE A 53 -23.39 -9.54 -1.84
N PRO A 54 -23.30 -9.83 -0.52
CA PRO A 54 -24.03 -10.98 0.02
C PRO A 54 -25.54 -10.86 -0.11
N VAL A 55 -26.11 -9.67 0.12
CA VAL A 55 -27.56 -9.44 -0.01
C VAL A 55 -28.01 -9.56 -1.47
N GLY A 56 -27.25 -8.98 -2.41
CA GLY A 56 -27.56 -9.07 -3.83
C GLY A 56 -27.47 -10.50 -4.36
N VAL A 57 -26.43 -11.24 -3.98
CA VAL A 57 -26.26 -12.65 -4.36
C VAL A 57 -27.33 -13.53 -3.69
N ALA A 58 -27.63 -13.33 -2.40
CA ALA A 58 -28.71 -14.06 -1.72
C ALA A 58 -30.08 -13.77 -2.35
N TRP A 59 -30.34 -12.52 -2.75
CA TRP A 59 -31.56 -12.16 -3.46
C TRP A 59 -31.65 -12.87 -4.83
N ALA A 60 -30.56 -12.86 -5.61
CA ALA A 60 -30.51 -13.53 -6.91
C ALA A 60 -30.70 -15.06 -6.80
N LEU A 61 -30.01 -15.71 -5.85
CA LEU A 61 -30.14 -17.15 -5.60
C LEU A 61 -31.54 -17.51 -5.09
N ARG A 62 -32.17 -16.62 -4.29
CA ARG A 62 -33.56 -16.80 -3.86
C ARG A 62 -34.53 -16.75 -5.04
N LEU A 63 -34.33 -15.83 -5.99
CA LEU A 63 -35.16 -15.73 -7.20
C LEU A 63 -35.00 -16.96 -8.10
N GLN A 64 -33.83 -17.59 -8.10
CA GLN A 64 -33.55 -18.82 -8.85
C GLN A 64 -34.05 -20.09 -8.14
N GLY A 65 -34.54 -19.99 -6.90
CA GLY A 65 -35.02 -21.14 -6.12
C GLY A 65 -33.90 -22.07 -5.64
N THR A 66 -32.63 -21.65 -5.76
CA THR A 66 -31.44 -22.48 -5.55
C THR A 66 -30.72 -22.23 -4.23
N LEU A 67 -31.27 -21.39 -3.34
CA LEU A 67 -30.58 -20.98 -2.11
C LEU A 67 -30.47 -22.15 -1.09
N VAL A 68 -29.41 -22.96 -1.23
CA VAL A 68 -29.12 -24.11 -0.35
C VAL A 68 -28.07 -23.71 0.71
N GLY A 69 -28.06 -24.39 1.86
CA GLY A 69 -27.16 -24.16 3.00
C GLY A 69 -25.68 -23.85 2.70
N PRO A 70 -24.97 -24.53 1.78
CA PRO A 70 -23.55 -24.24 1.51
C PRO A 70 -23.29 -22.87 0.85
N GLU A 71 -24.23 -22.34 0.07
CA GLU A 71 -24.08 -21.03 -0.58
C GLU A 71 -24.20 -19.89 0.43
N LEU A 72 -25.09 -20.04 1.43
CA LEU A 72 -25.20 -19.12 2.57
C LEU A 72 -23.91 -19.07 3.39
N LEU A 73 -23.24 -20.21 3.60
CA LEU A 73 -21.97 -20.26 4.32
C LEU A 73 -20.85 -19.52 3.55
N LEU A 74 -20.80 -19.66 2.23
CA LEU A 74 -19.87 -18.91 1.37
C LEU A 74 -20.13 -17.40 1.43
N LEU A 75 -21.41 -16.98 1.43
CA LEU A 75 -21.80 -15.57 1.53
C LEU A 75 -21.40 -14.96 2.88
N VAL A 76 -21.72 -15.65 3.99
CA VAL A 76 -21.33 -15.22 5.34
C VAL A 76 -19.81 -15.22 5.49
N GLY A 77 -19.12 -16.24 4.98
CA GLY A 77 -17.66 -16.31 4.97
C GLY A 77 -17.03 -15.15 4.22
N THR A 78 -17.55 -14.81 3.04
CA THR A 78 -17.07 -13.68 2.24
C THR A 78 -17.30 -12.35 2.95
N ALA A 79 -18.48 -12.16 3.55
CA ALA A 79 -18.78 -10.97 4.34
C ALA A 79 -17.80 -10.83 5.53
N ALA A 80 -17.59 -11.92 6.27
CA ALA A 80 -16.66 -11.95 7.40
C ALA A 80 -15.23 -11.62 6.98
N LEU A 81 -14.77 -12.13 5.83
CA LEU A 81 -13.46 -11.80 5.27
C LEU A 81 -13.35 -10.32 4.86
N MET A 82 -14.40 -9.73 4.30
CA MET A 82 -14.42 -8.30 3.98
C MET A 82 -14.37 -7.41 5.23
N PHE A 83 -15.08 -7.79 6.30
CA PHE A 83 -14.99 -7.07 7.58
C PHE A 83 -13.63 -7.26 8.24
N LEU A 84 -13.05 -8.46 8.17
CA LEU A 84 -11.69 -8.71 8.64
C LEU A 84 -10.68 -7.85 7.88
N GLN A 85 -10.80 -7.78 6.55
CA GLN A 85 -9.97 -6.91 5.72
C GLN A 85 -10.12 -5.44 6.13
N ALA A 86 -11.34 -4.96 6.38
CA ALA A 86 -11.60 -3.61 6.86
C ALA A 86 -10.91 -3.33 8.21
N ALA A 87 -10.99 -4.27 9.16
CA ALA A 87 -10.36 -4.16 10.46
C ALA A 87 -8.82 -4.13 10.36
N LEU A 88 -8.25 -4.99 9.50
CA LEU A 88 -6.82 -5.00 9.23
C LEU A 88 -6.34 -3.69 8.62
N LEU A 89 -7.04 -3.17 7.61
CA LEU A 89 -6.75 -1.86 7.01
C LEU A 89 -6.83 -0.75 8.07
N TRP A 90 -7.85 -0.79 8.92
CA TRP A 90 -8.05 0.18 10.00
C TRP A 90 -6.88 0.21 10.98
N TRP A 91 -6.32 -0.95 11.34
CA TRP A 91 -5.17 -1.05 12.25
C TRP A 91 -3.86 -0.66 11.58
N VAL A 92 -3.57 -1.19 10.40
CA VAL A 92 -2.30 -0.93 9.69
C VAL A 92 -2.15 0.55 9.34
N ILE A 93 -3.22 1.20 8.87
CA ILE A 93 -3.21 2.65 8.61
C ILE A 93 -3.03 3.41 9.93
N GLY A 94 -3.64 2.95 11.03
CA GLY A 94 -3.47 3.54 12.36
C GLY A 94 -2.01 3.54 12.82
N TRP A 95 -1.32 2.39 12.75
CA TRP A 95 0.10 2.29 13.11
C TRP A 95 0.99 3.11 12.19
N THR A 96 0.72 3.09 10.88
CA THR A 96 1.47 3.87 9.89
C THR A 96 1.36 5.36 10.19
N ARG A 97 0.15 5.84 10.50
CA ARG A 97 -0.10 7.23 10.86
C ARG A 97 0.63 7.63 12.14
N GLU A 98 0.58 6.78 13.17
CA GLU A 98 1.29 7.04 14.44
C GLU A 98 2.80 7.11 14.20
N TYR A 99 3.36 6.18 13.44
CA TYR A 99 4.78 6.15 13.09
C TYR A 99 5.22 7.42 12.33
N LEU A 100 4.48 7.80 11.28
CA LEU A 100 4.78 8.99 10.48
C LEU A 100 4.65 10.28 11.29
N THR A 101 3.67 10.33 12.20
CA THR A 101 3.47 11.50 13.09
C THR A 101 4.66 11.66 14.03
N ARG A 102 5.12 10.57 14.66
CA ARG A 102 6.29 10.58 15.54
C ARG A 102 7.58 10.93 14.78
N LEU A 103 7.75 10.42 13.56
CA LEU A 103 8.88 10.82 12.72
C LEU A 103 8.84 12.31 12.36
N ARG A 104 7.64 12.84 12.08
CA ARG A 104 7.46 14.27 11.82
C ARG A 104 7.82 15.10 13.05
N GLU A 105 7.34 14.72 14.22
CA GLU A 105 7.65 15.38 15.50
C GLU A 105 9.16 15.40 15.75
N TRP A 106 9.82 14.25 15.58
CA TRP A 106 11.27 14.13 15.68
C TRP A 106 12.00 15.04 14.70
N ALA A 107 11.61 15.02 13.42
CA ALA A 107 12.22 15.85 12.38
C ALA A 107 12.03 17.37 12.63
N LEU A 108 10.97 17.75 13.35
CA LEU A 108 10.73 19.12 13.80
C LEU A 108 11.47 19.48 15.08
N GLY A 109 12.22 18.55 15.68
CA GLY A 109 12.97 18.76 16.91
C GLY A 109 12.13 18.63 18.19
N GLN A 110 10.93 18.04 18.11
CA GLN A 110 10.09 17.78 19.28
C GLN A 110 10.55 16.49 19.99
N PRO A 111 10.36 16.39 21.32
CA PRO A 111 10.71 15.18 22.06
C PRO A 111 9.83 14.02 21.61
N VAL A 112 10.45 12.88 21.28
CA VAL A 112 9.75 11.67 20.82
C VAL A 112 10.11 10.48 21.69
N ASP A 113 9.11 9.71 22.08
CA ASP A 113 9.29 8.40 22.72
C ASP A 113 9.92 7.40 21.73
N GLY A 114 11.22 7.21 21.86
CA GLY A 114 12.00 6.31 21.03
C GLY A 114 11.63 4.83 21.17
N ALA A 115 11.16 4.40 22.36
CA ALA A 115 10.75 3.01 22.58
C ALA A 115 9.48 2.69 21.79
N ARG A 116 8.51 3.62 21.80
CA ARG A 116 7.29 3.50 21.01
C ARG A 116 7.57 3.59 19.51
N LEU A 117 8.48 4.47 19.08
CA LEU A 117 8.89 4.58 17.68
C LEU A 117 9.50 3.26 17.16
N ASP A 118 10.39 2.64 17.92
CA ASP A 118 11.00 1.35 17.55
C ASP A 118 9.97 0.21 17.54
N THR A 119 9.03 0.20 18.50
CA THR A 119 7.92 -0.78 18.52
C THR A 119 7.04 -0.67 17.27
N LEU A 120 6.68 0.55 16.88
CA LEU A 120 5.91 0.81 15.66
C LEU A 120 6.68 0.39 14.41
N ARG A 121 7.98 0.70 14.32
CA ARG A 121 8.84 0.26 13.22
C ARG A 121 8.83 -1.26 13.09
N ARG A 122 9.07 -2.00 14.18
CA ARG A 122 9.09 -3.47 14.16
C ARG A 122 7.74 -4.07 13.77
N THR A 123 6.66 -3.50 14.29
CA THR A 123 5.28 -3.92 13.97
C THR A 123 5.02 -3.72 12.47
N LEU A 124 5.29 -2.53 11.95
CA LEU A 124 5.12 -2.23 10.53
C LEU A 124 6.05 -3.08 9.65
N ALA A 125 7.30 -3.31 10.05
CA ALA A 125 8.21 -4.19 9.31
C ALA A 125 7.69 -5.64 9.23
N ALA A 126 7.08 -6.15 10.30
CA ALA A 126 6.42 -7.46 10.29
C ALA A 126 5.22 -7.48 9.34
N TRP A 127 4.39 -6.42 9.34
CA TRP A 127 3.28 -6.30 8.40
C TRP A 127 3.71 -6.14 6.94
N LEU A 128 4.79 -5.41 6.67
CA LEU A 128 5.37 -5.29 5.34
C LEU A 128 5.90 -6.65 4.86
N ALA A 129 6.57 -7.40 5.73
CA ALA A 129 7.02 -8.76 5.41
C ALA A 129 5.82 -9.70 5.20
N PHE A 130 4.79 -9.62 6.03
CA PHE A 130 3.55 -10.37 5.85
C PHE A 130 2.90 -10.03 4.50
N GLY A 131 2.87 -8.76 4.08
CA GLY A 131 2.37 -8.36 2.76
C GLY A 131 3.22 -8.90 1.60
N GLN A 132 4.55 -8.88 1.74
CA GLN A 132 5.47 -9.46 0.75
C GLN A 132 5.23 -10.96 0.55
N TRP A 133 5.12 -11.71 1.64
CA TRP A 133 4.89 -13.16 1.59
C TRP A 133 3.44 -13.51 1.28
N GLY A 134 2.48 -12.72 1.74
CA GLY A 134 1.06 -12.92 1.46
C GLY A 134 0.75 -12.81 -0.03
N TYR A 135 1.38 -11.86 -0.75
CA TYR A 135 1.23 -11.77 -2.20
C TYR A 135 1.84 -12.99 -2.92
N MET A 136 2.98 -13.49 -2.45
CA MET A 136 3.59 -14.72 -2.99
C MET A 136 2.74 -15.96 -2.68
N ALA A 137 2.21 -16.06 -1.47
CA ALA A 137 1.31 -17.14 -1.07
C ALA A 137 0.03 -17.11 -1.91
N LEU A 138 -0.52 -15.92 -2.17
CA LEU A 138 -1.67 -15.76 -3.06
C LEU A 138 -1.33 -16.16 -4.50
N LEU A 139 -0.17 -15.77 -5.01
CA LEU A 139 0.29 -16.17 -6.35
C LEU A 139 0.39 -17.70 -6.46
N VAL A 140 1.02 -18.34 -5.48
CA VAL A 140 1.10 -19.81 -5.39
C VAL A 140 -0.28 -20.42 -5.26
N LEU A 141 -1.15 -19.85 -4.43
CA LEU A 141 -2.51 -20.34 -4.24
C LEU A 141 -3.30 -20.25 -5.53
N ILE A 142 -3.27 -19.14 -6.28
CA ILE A 142 -3.98 -19.00 -7.55
C ILE A 142 -3.45 -19.99 -8.59
N THR A 143 -2.12 -20.14 -8.68
CA THR A 143 -1.49 -21.05 -9.64
C THR A 143 -1.72 -22.53 -9.31
N VAL A 144 -1.84 -22.91 -8.04
CA VAL A 144 -2.08 -24.29 -7.60
C VAL A 144 -3.58 -24.60 -7.48
N ALA A 145 -4.42 -23.64 -7.07
CA ALA A 145 -5.85 -23.84 -6.90
C ALA A 145 -6.57 -23.94 -8.23
N ALA A 146 -6.16 -23.22 -9.28
CA ALA A 146 -6.77 -23.32 -10.60
C ALA A 146 -6.84 -24.76 -11.15
N PRO A 147 -5.73 -25.54 -11.22
CA PRO A 147 -5.79 -26.93 -11.66
C PRO A 147 -6.52 -27.85 -10.67
N PHE A 148 -6.55 -27.51 -9.37
CA PHE A 148 -7.33 -28.26 -8.38
C PHE A 148 -8.84 -28.05 -8.53
N LEU A 149 -9.27 -26.82 -8.80
CA LEU A 149 -10.67 -26.49 -9.06
C LEU A 149 -11.16 -27.11 -10.37
N MET A 150 -10.30 -27.15 -11.40
CA MET A 150 -10.61 -27.86 -12.65
C MET A 150 -10.79 -29.37 -12.45
N ARG A 151 -10.17 -29.99 -11.44
CA ARG A 151 -10.40 -31.41 -11.09
C ARG A 151 -11.73 -31.67 -10.38
N LEU A 152 -12.38 -30.64 -9.86
CA LEU A 152 -13.71 -30.76 -9.24
C LEU A 152 -14.83 -30.80 -10.28
N ASP A 153 -14.53 -30.45 -11.53
CA ASP A 153 -15.44 -30.58 -12.65
C ASP A 153 -15.35 -32.03 -13.21
N PRO A 154 -16.40 -32.85 -13.06
CA PRO A 154 -16.40 -34.25 -13.48
C PRO A 154 -16.28 -34.42 -15.00
N ASP A 155 -16.55 -33.37 -15.78
CA ASP A 155 -16.46 -33.39 -17.25
C ASP A 155 -15.07 -32.93 -17.75
N PHE A 156 -14.17 -32.51 -16.85
CA PHE A 156 -12.86 -31.97 -17.21
C PHE A 156 -11.80 -33.08 -17.32
N ASP A 157 -11.54 -33.53 -18.55
CA ASP A 157 -10.58 -34.61 -18.84
C ASP A 157 -9.14 -34.09 -19.02
N PHE A 158 -8.27 -34.37 -18.03
CA PHE A 158 -6.83 -34.03 -18.06
C PHE A 158 -5.99 -34.92 -18.99
N THR A 159 -6.55 -35.99 -19.54
CA THR A 159 -5.82 -36.94 -20.41
C THR A 159 -5.85 -36.55 -21.89
N ALA A 160 -6.78 -35.68 -22.28
CA ALA A 160 -6.78 -35.03 -23.58
C ALA A 160 -5.59 -34.06 -23.67
N GLY A 161 -4.71 -34.21 -24.67
CA GLY A 161 -3.53 -33.34 -24.82
C GLY A 161 -3.84 -31.83 -24.86
N GLU A 162 -5.06 -31.45 -25.23
CA GLU A 162 -5.56 -30.07 -25.25
C GLU A 162 -5.76 -29.47 -23.85
N SER A 163 -6.22 -30.24 -22.85
CA SER A 163 -6.44 -29.75 -21.49
C SER A 163 -5.14 -29.53 -20.71
N ALA A 164 -4.12 -30.35 -20.98
CA ALA A 164 -2.76 -30.15 -20.48
C ALA A 164 -2.11 -28.88 -21.06
N ALA A 165 -2.27 -28.66 -22.38
CA ALA A 165 -1.80 -27.44 -23.04
C ALA A 165 -2.52 -26.19 -22.54
N PHE A 166 -3.83 -26.26 -22.34
CA PHE A 166 -4.63 -25.16 -21.76
C PHE A 166 -4.21 -24.84 -20.32
N THR A 167 -4.00 -25.86 -19.48
CA THR A 167 -3.53 -25.68 -18.10
C THR A 167 -2.13 -25.04 -18.06
N LEU A 168 -1.20 -25.49 -18.90
CA LEU A 168 0.13 -24.90 -19.02
C LEU A 168 0.08 -23.46 -19.54
N PHE A 169 -0.74 -23.19 -20.56
CA PHE A 169 -0.98 -21.85 -21.07
C PHE A 169 -1.50 -20.94 -19.95
N TRP A 170 -2.53 -21.37 -19.22
CA TRP A 170 -3.12 -20.60 -18.12
C TRP A 170 -2.11 -20.33 -17.01
N LEU A 171 -1.32 -21.33 -16.61
CA LEU A 171 -0.26 -21.18 -15.63
C LEU A 171 0.80 -20.17 -16.11
N PHE A 172 1.20 -20.25 -17.37
CA PHE A 172 2.16 -19.33 -17.96
C PHE A 172 1.61 -17.91 -18.07
N THR A 173 0.34 -17.73 -18.46
CA THR A 173 -0.35 -16.43 -18.50
C THR A 173 -0.49 -15.83 -17.10
N ALA A 174 -0.86 -16.64 -16.10
CA ALA A 174 -0.94 -16.20 -14.71
C ALA A 174 0.46 -15.78 -14.21
N LEU A 175 1.48 -16.58 -14.45
CA LEU A 175 2.84 -16.24 -14.05
C LEU A 175 3.35 -14.97 -14.75
N ALA A 176 3.14 -14.86 -16.06
CA ALA A 176 3.52 -13.69 -16.84
C ALA A 176 2.78 -12.41 -16.41
N SER A 177 1.54 -12.53 -15.94
CA SER A 177 0.73 -11.39 -15.50
C SER A 177 1.02 -10.96 -14.06
N TYR A 178 1.16 -11.92 -13.14
CA TYR A 178 1.27 -11.65 -11.71
C TYR A 178 2.71 -11.60 -11.18
N ALA A 179 3.67 -12.29 -11.80
CA ALA A 179 5.07 -12.27 -11.34
C ALA A 179 5.71 -10.88 -11.43
N PRO A 180 5.53 -10.09 -12.52
CA PRO A 180 6.05 -8.73 -12.56
C PRO A 180 5.49 -7.87 -11.43
N ALA A 181 4.18 -7.97 -11.17
CA ALA A 181 3.54 -7.26 -10.06
C ALA A 181 4.09 -7.71 -8.70
N ALA A 182 4.34 -9.01 -8.51
CA ALA A 182 4.92 -9.56 -7.28
C ALA A 182 6.34 -9.02 -7.03
N ILE A 183 7.17 -8.99 -8.08
CA ILE A 183 8.55 -8.48 -8.03
C ILE A 183 8.54 -6.99 -7.70
N ILE A 184 7.72 -6.19 -8.40
CA ILE A 184 7.59 -4.76 -8.14
C ILE A 184 7.16 -4.52 -6.69
N ASN A 185 6.14 -5.24 -6.21
CA ASN A 185 5.67 -5.12 -4.84
C ASN A 185 6.77 -5.45 -3.83
N TRP A 186 7.56 -6.51 -4.08
CA TRP A 186 8.71 -6.86 -3.26
C TRP A 186 9.76 -5.76 -3.19
N LEU A 187 10.15 -5.20 -4.34
CA LEU A 187 11.15 -4.14 -4.44
C LEU A 187 10.70 -2.85 -3.75
N VAL A 188 9.42 -2.47 -3.95
CA VAL A 188 8.81 -1.31 -3.28
C VAL A 188 8.83 -1.51 -1.77
N LEU A 189 8.28 -2.62 -1.26
CA LEU A 189 8.20 -2.90 0.17
C LEU A 189 9.58 -3.02 0.82
N GLY A 190 10.54 -3.60 0.11
CA GLY A 190 11.94 -3.68 0.54
C GLY A 190 12.60 -2.30 0.65
N SER A 191 12.37 -1.43 -0.33
CA SER A 191 12.88 -0.05 -0.31
C SER A 191 12.29 0.75 0.85
N VAL A 192 10.97 0.64 1.08
CA VAL A 192 10.27 1.30 2.19
C VAL A 192 10.81 0.82 3.53
N ARG A 193 11.00 -0.49 3.70
CA ARG A 193 11.58 -1.08 4.92
C ARG A 193 12.98 -0.53 5.18
N ARG A 194 13.85 -0.51 4.16
CA ARG A 194 15.20 0.04 4.27
C ARG A 194 15.20 1.52 4.67
N TRP A 195 14.31 2.32 4.08
CA TRP A 195 14.13 3.72 4.47
C TRP A 195 13.66 3.85 5.93
N MET A 196 12.64 3.08 6.33
CA MET A 196 12.12 3.09 7.71
C MET A 196 13.20 2.73 8.74
N ASP A 197 13.99 1.68 8.46
CA ASP A 197 15.08 1.26 9.33
C ASP A 197 16.16 2.34 9.44
N THR A 198 16.54 2.95 8.32
CA THR A 198 17.59 3.98 8.31
C THR A 198 17.16 5.23 9.07
N VAL A 199 15.95 5.74 8.79
CA VAL A 199 15.42 6.95 9.44
C VAL A 199 15.13 6.72 10.92
N THR A 200 14.60 5.55 11.30
CA THR A 200 14.37 5.25 12.73
C THR A 200 15.69 5.09 13.48
N ASN A 201 16.68 4.43 12.90
CA ASN A 201 18.01 4.31 13.53
C ASN A 201 18.67 5.69 13.71
N ARG A 202 18.44 6.63 12.77
CA ARG A 202 18.84 8.03 12.93
C ARG A 202 18.09 8.72 14.06
N ALA A 203 16.77 8.57 14.12
CA ALA A 203 15.95 9.16 15.17
C ALA A 203 16.33 8.68 16.59
N LEU A 204 16.83 7.44 16.68
CA LEU A 204 17.29 6.84 17.92
C LEU A 204 18.79 7.04 18.19
N HIS A 205 19.50 7.79 17.34
CA HIS A 205 20.96 8.01 17.44
C HIS A 205 21.79 6.71 17.40
N ARG A 206 21.31 5.68 16.69
CA ARG A 206 21.94 4.34 16.60
C ARG A 206 22.64 4.07 15.27
N GLY A 207 22.59 4.98 14.30
CA GLY A 207 23.06 4.74 12.94
C GLY A 207 23.85 5.89 12.33
N ALA A 208 24.91 5.54 11.60
CA ALA A 208 25.75 6.48 10.84
C ALA A 208 25.41 6.52 9.33
N ALA A 209 24.56 5.62 8.84
CA ALA A 209 24.23 5.51 7.42
C ALA A 209 23.33 6.65 6.93
N LEU A 210 23.65 7.23 5.77
CA LEU A 210 22.85 8.29 5.14
C LEU A 210 21.46 7.77 4.74
N ALA A 211 20.42 8.53 5.05
CA ALA A 211 19.02 8.24 4.75
C ALA A 211 18.63 8.65 3.31
N THR A 212 19.32 9.61 2.71
CA THR A 212 19.01 10.13 1.36
C THR A 212 19.05 9.06 0.27
N PRO A 213 20.04 8.15 0.19
CA PRO A 213 20.05 7.09 -0.83
C PRO A 213 18.84 6.14 -0.71
N ALA A 214 18.44 5.82 0.52
CA ALA A 214 17.27 4.98 0.76
C ALA A 214 15.96 5.71 0.38
N ALA A 215 15.86 7.00 0.70
CA ALA A 215 14.71 7.83 0.31
C ALA A 215 14.60 8.03 -1.20
N ASN A 216 15.73 8.18 -1.90
CA ASN A 216 15.75 8.27 -3.35
C ASN A 216 15.27 6.96 -4.00
N ALA A 217 15.71 5.81 -3.50
CA ALA A 217 15.21 4.52 -3.99
C ALA A 217 13.68 4.40 -3.83
N VAL A 218 13.14 4.76 -2.66
CA VAL A 218 11.68 4.78 -2.41
C VAL A 218 10.96 5.77 -3.34
N SER A 219 11.53 6.98 -3.50
CA SER A 219 11.01 8.03 -4.38
C SER A 219 10.90 7.57 -5.83
N THR A 220 11.93 6.90 -6.35
CA THR A 220 11.93 6.33 -7.71
C THR A 220 10.81 5.31 -7.88
N TRP A 221 10.64 4.41 -6.91
CA TRP A 221 9.54 3.44 -6.94
C TRP A 221 8.17 4.10 -6.86
N PHE A 222 8.00 5.14 -6.05
CA PHE A 222 6.75 5.89 -6.02
C PHE A 222 6.44 6.60 -7.34
N ILE A 223 7.46 7.07 -8.07
CA ILE A 223 7.25 7.61 -9.44
C ILE A 223 6.75 6.51 -10.38
N VAL A 224 7.36 5.33 -10.36
CA VAL A 224 6.88 4.19 -11.16
C VAL A 224 5.44 3.85 -10.82
N LEU A 225 5.10 3.77 -9.53
CA LEU A 225 3.73 3.51 -9.09
C LEU A 225 2.76 4.62 -9.50
N LEU A 226 3.16 5.90 -9.43
CA LEU A 226 2.34 7.02 -9.90
C LEU A 226 2.04 6.91 -11.39
N VAL A 227 3.03 6.54 -12.22
CA VAL A 227 2.83 6.31 -13.66
C VAL A 227 1.88 5.14 -13.89
N LEU A 228 2.07 4.02 -13.18
CA LEU A 228 1.19 2.85 -13.28
C LEU A 228 -0.26 3.16 -12.86
N VAL A 229 -0.44 3.91 -11.77
CA VAL A 229 -1.77 4.37 -11.33
C VAL A 229 -2.39 5.31 -12.36
N GLY A 230 -1.60 6.23 -12.94
CA GLY A 230 -2.05 7.12 -14.01
C GLY A 230 -2.50 6.35 -15.27
N LEU A 231 -1.70 5.38 -15.71
CA LEU A 231 -2.05 4.49 -16.84
C LEU A 231 -3.29 3.64 -16.54
N SER A 232 -3.43 3.15 -15.31
CA SER A 232 -4.60 2.39 -14.88
C SER A 232 -5.86 3.26 -14.81
N ALA A 233 -5.74 4.53 -14.42
CA ALA A 233 -6.85 5.47 -14.45
C ALA A 233 -7.29 5.75 -15.89
N LEU A 234 -6.34 5.86 -16.82
CA LEU A 234 -6.62 6.03 -18.25
C LEU A 234 -7.31 4.79 -18.85
N SER A 235 -6.94 3.57 -18.43
CA SER A 235 -7.57 2.35 -18.93
C SER A 235 -9.02 2.17 -18.46
N ILE A 236 -9.44 2.87 -17.39
CA ILE A 236 -10.82 2.86 -16.90
C ILE A 236 -11.72 3.87 -17.66
N LEU A 237 -11.16 4.88 -18.32
CA LEU A 237 -11.94 5.88 -19.05
C LEU A 237 -12.85 5.29 -20.15
N PRO A 238 -12.41 4.31 -20.96
CA PRO A 238 -13.30 3.64 -21.90
C PRO A 238 -14.48 2.96 -21.20
N MET A 239 -14.28 2.35 -20.03
CA MET A 239 -15.38 1.72 -19.28
C MET A 239 -16.46 2.74 -18.90
N LEU A 240 -16.10 3.98 -18.53
CA LEU A 240 -17.08 5.05 -18.31
C LEU A 240 -17.91 5.35 -19.56
N ALA A 241 -17.28 5.34 -20.74
CA ALA A 241 -17.98 5.57 -21.99
C ALA A 241 -18.93 4.43 -22.37
N PHE A 242 -18.69 3.20 -21.89
CA PHE A 242 -19.55 2.03 -22.11
C PHE A 242 -20.74 1.94 -21.16
N VAL A 243 -20.67 2.48 -19.93
CA VAL A 243 -21.78 2.48 -18.94
C VAL A 243 -23.13 2.92 -19.54
N PRO A 244 -23.25 4.03 -20.30
CA PRO A 244 -24.53 4.45 -20.87
C PRO A 244 -25.08 3.51 -21.96
N PHE A 245 -24.26 2.59 -22.50
CA PHE A 245 -24.67 1.62 -23.53
C PHE A 245 -25.08 0.26 -22.94
N VAL A 246 -24.84 0.02 -21.64
CA VAL A 246 -25.29 -1.21 -20.94
C VAL A 246 -26.81 -1.43 -21.05
N PRO A 247 -27.67 -0.40 -20.93
CA PRO A 247 -29.11 -0.57 -21.12
C PRO A 247 -29.52 -1.02 -22.52
N LEU A 248 -28.77 -0.61 -23.54
CA LEU A 248 -29.05 -0.95 -24.94
C LEU A 248 -28.72 -2.41 -25.27
N ALA A 249 -27.77 -3.01 -24.55
CA ALA A 249 -27.34 -4.41 -24.75
C ALA A 249 -28.20 -5.43 -23.99
N MET A 250 -28.90 -5.03 -22.92
CA MET A 250 -29.68 -5.94 -22.05
C MET A 250 -31.18 -5.97 -22.35
N ASN A 251 -31.59 -5.43 -23.50
CA ASN A 251 -32.97 -5.04 -23.80
C ASN A 251 -33.98 -6.21 -24.03
N GLU A 252 -33.61 -7.47 -23.78
CA GLU A 252 -34.52 -8.60 -24.04
C GLU A 252 -34.79 -9.55 -22.87
N THR A 253 -34.05 -9.48 -21.75
CA THR A 253 -34.14 -10.53 -20.70
C THR A 253 -34.28 -10.04 -19.26
N LEU A 254 -34.03 -8.76 -18.97
CA LEU A 254 -34.25 -8.17 -17.64
C LEU A 254 -35.26 -7.03 -17.75
N GLU A 255 -36.44 -7.22 -17.16
CA GLU A 255 -37.46 -6.17 -16.98
C GLU A 255 -36.78 -4.88 -16.48
N GLY A 256 -37.14 -3.72 -17.05
CA GLY A 256 -36.36 -2.47 -17.03
C GLY A 256 -35.85 -1.93 -15.68
N ALA A 257 -36.33 -2.45 -14.54
CA ALA A 257 -35.79 -2.17 -13.21
C ALA A 257 -34.42 -2.85 -12.96
N GLY A 258 -34.19 -4.07 -13.48
CA GLY A 258 -32.93 -4.81 -13.32
C GLY A 258 -31.79 -4.16 -14.09
N THR A 259 -32.07 -3.70 -15.32
CA THR A 259 -31.09 -3.05 -16.20
C THR A 259 -30.61 -1.70 -15.66
N LEU A 260 -31.52 -0.91 -15.06
CA LEU A 260 -31.16 0.34 -14.37
C LEU A 260 -30.26 0.06 -13.16
N ALA A 261 -30.60 -0.94 -12.34
CA ALA A 261 -29.81 -1.31 -11.16
C ALA A 261 -28.39 -1.78 -11.54
N VAL A 262 -28.26 -2.62 -12.56
CA VAL A 262 -26.95 -3.09 -13.06
C VAL A 262 -26.12 -1.94 -13.60
N THR A 263 -26.72 -1.03 -14.37
CA THR A 263 -26.03 0.16 -14.92
C THR A 263 -25.54 1.09 -13.80
N LEU A 264 -26.37 1.31 -12.77
CA LEU A 264 -26.00 2.12 -11.60
C LEU A 264 -24.88 1.47 -10.79
N ILE A 265 -24.91 0.14 -10.57
CA ILE A 265 -23.86 -0.59 -9.86
C ILE A 265 -22.53 -0.53 -10.63
N LEU A 266 -22.56 -0.75 -11.95
CA LEU A 266 -21.38 -0.63 -12.80
C LEU A 266 -20.82 0.80 -12.78
N GLY A 267 -21.68 1.80 -13.00
CA GLY A 267 -21.28 3.21 -12.93
C GLY A 267 -20.69 3.60 -11.58
N ALA A 268 -21.33 3.20 -10.48
CA ALA A 268 -20.83 3.42 -9.12
C ALA A 268 -19.49 2.72 -8.87
N THR A 269 -19.31 1.50 -9.38
CA THR A 269 -18.06 0.74 -9.24
C THR A 269 -16.91 1.42 -9.99
N VAL A 270 -17.17 1.91 -11.21
CA VAL A 270 -16.18 2.64 -12.01
C VAL A 270 -15.80 3.97 -11.34
N LEU A 271 -16.79 4.74 -10.88
CA LEU A 271 -16.54 6.00 -10.16
C LEU A 271 -15.77 5.78 -8.86
N LEU A 272 -16.13 4.75 -8.09
CA LEU A 272 -15.44 4.40 -6.86
C LEU A 272 -14.00 3.95 -7.14
N SER A 273 -13.77 3.20 -8.21
CA SER A 273 -12.43 2.79 -8.65
C SER A 273 -11.57 3.98 -9.02
N LEU A 274 -12.12 4.96 -9.74
CA LEU A 274 -11.42 6.21 -10.06
C LEU A 274 -11.12 7.03 -8.81
N ALA A 275 -12.10 7.19 -7.91
CA ALA A 275 -11.89 7.88 -6.63
C ALA A 275 -10.78 7.21 -5.81
N TRP A 276 -10.75 5.88 -5.79
CA TRP A 276 -9.70 5.10 -5.15
C TRP A 276 -8.33 5.32 -5.80
N MET A 277 -8.25 5.35 -7.14
CA MET A 277 -7.00 5.64 -7.85
C MET A 277 -6.47 7.05 -7.57
N VAL A 278 -7.34 8.06 -7.56
CA VAL A 278 -6.97 9.44 -7.20
C VAL A 278 -6.43 9.50 -5.77
N LEU A 279 -7.10 8.81 -4.84
CA LEU A 279 -6.66 8.71 -3.46
C LEU A 279 -5.27 8.07 -3.35
N LEU A 280 -5.02 6.96 -4.05
CA LEU A 280 -3.70 6.30 -4.11
C LEU A 280 -2.64 7.22 -4.71
N PHE A 281 -2.95 7.92 -5.80
CA PHE A 281 -2.07 8.89 -6.43
C PHE A 281 -1.65 9.98 -5.46
N LEU A 282 -2.60 10.58 -4.74
CA LEU A 282 -2.32 11.61 -3.74
C LEU A 282 -1.48 11.05 -2.59
N LEU A 283 -1.79 9.86 -2.08
CA LEU A 283 -0.99 9.22 -1.04
C LEU A 283 0.47 9.00 -1.45
N LEU A 284 0.70 8.52 -2.69
CA LEU A 284 2.05 8.31 -3.24
C LEU A 284 2.81 9.63 -3.43
N LEU A 285 2.12 10.67 -3.87
CA LEU A 285 2.72 11.99 -4.05
C LEU A 285 3.19 12.57 -2.70
N TRP A 286 2.33 12.53 -1.69
CA TRP A 286 2.65 13.05 -0.36
C TRP A 286 3.65 12.17 0.39
N SER A 287 3.60 10.85 0.24
CA SER A 287 4.57 9.93 0.84
C SER A 287 5.97 10.14 0.28
N ARG A 288 6.10 10.38 -1.03
CA ARG A 288 7.36 10.74 -1.69
C ARG A 288 7.95 12.03 -1.11
N GLY A 289 7.17 13.10 -1.08
CA GLY A 289 7.61 14.39 -0.56
C GLY A 289 8.00 14.33 0.92
N PHE A 290 7.28 13.54 1.71
CA PHE A 290 7.60 13.31 3.12
C PHE A 290 8.90 12.50 3.29
N ALA A 291 9.06 11.41 2.55
CA ALA A 291 10.23 10.52 2.68
C ALA A 291 11.55 11.24 2.36
N LEU A 292 11.55 12.06 1.31
CA LEU A 292 12.71 12.88 0.92
C LEU A 292 13.01 13.96 1.97
N ALA A 293 11.99 14.71 2.40
CA ALA A 293 12.18 15.80 3.36
C ALA A 293 12.62 15.31 4.75
N VAL A 294 12.16 14.13 5.19
CA VAL A 294 12.62 13.53 6.45
C VAL A 294 14.06 13.01 6.33
N ALA A 295 14.44 12.45 5.18
CA ALA A 295 15.79 11.95 4.96
C ALA A 295 16.84 13.06 4.94
N THR A 296 16.52 14.21 4.32
CA THR A 296 17.42 15.38 4.34
C THR A 296 17.60 15.93 5.75
N VAL A 297 16.53 16.00 6.55
CA VAL A 297 16.64 16.36 7.98
C VAL A 297 17.49 15.33 8.74
N ALA A 298 17.27 14.03 8.49
CA ALA A 298 18.01 12.98 9.17
C ALA A 298 19.51 12.98 8.86
N ASP A 299 19.89 13.31 7.62
CA ASP A 299 21.28 13.39 7.21
C ASP A 299 21.97 14.66 7.72
N HIS A 300 21.22 15.74 7.96
CA HIS A 300 21.77 16.95 8.58
C HIS A 300 22.24 16.71 10.03
N TYR A 301 21.53 15.86 10.77
CA TYR A 301 21.92 15.47 12.13
C TYR A 301 22.92 14.30 12.16
N ALA A 302 23.46 13.88 11.02
CA ALA A 302 24.48 12.86 11.00
C ALA A 302 25.75 13.37 11.69
N PRO A 303 26.37 12.59 12.61
CA PRO A 303 27.70 12.92 13.07
C PRO A 303 28.62 13.00 11.86
N THR A 304 29.32 14.12 11.71
CA THR A 304 30.32 14.30 10.66
C THR A 304 31.29 13.14 10.72
N PRO A 305 31.59 12.47 9.60
CA PRO A 305 32.62 11.44 9.60
C PRO A 305 33.91 12.10 10.09
N VAL A 306 34.43 11.64 11.22
CA VAL A 306 35.71 12.09 11.75
C VAL A 306 36.73 11.83 10.65
N ASN A 307 37.26 12.91 10.07
CA ASN A 307 38.20 12.84 8.98
C ASN A 307 39.56 12.42 9.56
N PHE A 308 39.77 11.11 9.74
CA PHE A 308 41.02 10.55 10.24
C PHE A 308 42.23 10.86 9.31
N GLY A 309 41.99 11.39 8.10
CA GLY A 309 43.04 11.87 7.21
C GLY A 309 43.69 13.21 7.61
N ALA A 310 43.15 13.93 8.61
CA ALA A 310 43.74 15.17 9.11
C ALA A 310 44.71 14.97 10.29
N VAL A 311 44.83 13.76 10.82
CA VAL A 311 45.86 13.42 11.81
C VAL A 311 47.09 12.94 11.05
N ALA A 312 47.76 13.87 10.36
CA ALA A 312 49.12 13.62 9.90
C ALA A 312 50.01 13.36 11.13
N PRO A 313 50.78 12.25 11.18
CA PRO A 313 51.71 12.03 12.28
C PRO A 313 52.84 13.06 12.17
N LYS A 314 52.71 14.15 12.92
CA LYS A 314 53.83 15.03 13.27
C LYS A 314 54.61 14.37 14.41
N ILE A 315 55.15 13.18 14.15
CA ILE A 315 56.10 12.51 15.03
C ILE A 315 57.15 11.93 14.09
N LEU A 316 58.24 12.66 13.92
CA LEU A 316 59.61 12.24 13.65
C LEU A 316 60.41 13.53 13.34
N GLU A 317 60.66 14.31 14.40
CA GLU A 317 61.83 15.17 14.54
C GLU A 317 62.64 14.66 15.73
#